data_AF-A0A6P0VK43-F1
#
_entry.id   AF-A0A6P0VK43-F1
#
_cell.length_a   1.000
_cell.length_b   1.000
_cell.length_c   1.000
_cell.angle_alpha   90.00
_cell.angle_beta   90.00
_cell.angle_gamma   90.00
#
_symmetry.space_group_name_H-M   'P 1'
#
loop_
_entity.id
_entity.type
_entity.pdbx_description
1 polymer ?
#
loop_
_entity_poly.entity_id
_entity_poly.type
_entity_poly.pdbx_seq_one_letter_code
_entity_poly.pdbx_strand_id
1 'polypeptide(L)'
;MQIKKTWFSYPEIPFNLVSSLTSIRCTLTAFVKKLLRHSGNSINSDTTLNQKISPDLEKFFKSIQSNDRIYKASLSRQLAADLSPDVEETTFKDTAKSWFIKTADFGDDYDQLLQHPDGRFTKLLEDIAYYYQIFQQGYDKIILIRPSIYTGYDIQLTAAMQALGYTKEQFKFIVVQPIKLYAFHKPTKKVHPIPDIPTEELIQTIGIDALRWHSLRAPLTRSAPINISTAGQPTPKNTLYRVQSAHIRCCTLLHQAYQQGLIQLNTRSRNNWQIIPSPIPVLEYTWDSPDAQTLVTQLQAVPKILQQSATEVAPHLLCQHLEAISSTCHQWCHSLEPTTQDSALLLAIKQTIFDLLENILGITAPDR
;
A
#
# COMPACT_ATOMS: atom_id res chain seq x y z
N MET A 1 -13.63 -14.12 10.29
CA MET A 1 -13.29 -15.15 9.28
C MET A 1 -11.84 -14.92 8.86
N GLN A 2 -10.96 -15.92 9.01
CA GLN A 2 -9.55 -15.76 8.63
C GLN A 2 -9.48 -15.73 7.10
N ILE A 3 -9.17 -14.56 6.52
CA ILE A 3 -8.98 -14.39 5.07
C ILE A 3 -7.82 -15.30 4.65
N LYS A 4 -8.06 -16.23 3.71
CA LYS A 4 -7.06 -17.21 3.28
C LYS A 4 -6.62 -16.97 1.83
N LYS A 5 -7.50 -16.45 0.96
CA LYS A 5 -7.24 -16.18 -0.45
C LYS A 5 -7.57 -14.73 -0.82
N THR A 6 -6.56 -13.97 -1.23
CA THR A 6 -6.72 -12.59 -1.70
C THR A 6 -6.35 -12.47 -3.18
N TRP A 7 -7.25 -11.89 -3.98
CA TRP A 7 -6.95 -11.43 -5.34
C TRP A 7 -6.41 -10.01 -5.27
N PHE A 8 -5.21 -9.79 -5.78
CA PHE A 8 -4.55 -8.48 -5.77
C PHE A 8 -4.31 -8.00 -7.20
N SER A 9 -4.93 -6.89 -7.57
CA SER A 9 -4.80 -6.30 -8.90
C SER A 9 -4.25 -4.88 -8.82
N TYR A 10 -3.18 -4.62 -9.56
CA TYR A 10 -2.56 -3.32 -9.70
C TYR A 10 -2.13 -3.13 -11.16
N PRO A 11 -2.05 -1.90 -11.68
CA PRO A 11 -1.55 -1.67 -13.03
C PRO A 11 -0.04 -1.97 -13.06
N GLU A 12 0.35 -3.11 -13.62
CA GLU A 12 1.75 -3.36 -13.98
C GLU A 12 2.10 -2.51 -15.20
N ILE A 13 2.48 -1.25 -14.97
CA ILE A 13 3.09 -0.41 -15.99
C ILE A 13 4.61 -0.56 -15.81
N PRO A 14 5.33 -1.17 -16.78
CA PRO A 14 6.79 -1.21 -16.77
C PRO A 14 7.37 0.19 -16.52
N PHE A 15 8.37 0.31 -15.64
CA PHE A 15 8.90 1.62 -15.21
C PHE A 15 9.29 2.54 -16.38
N ASN A 16 9.78 1.98 -17.49
CA ASN A 16 10.15 2.68 -18.72
C ASN A 16 8.95 3.17 -19.58
N LEU A 17 7.73 2.79 -19.22
CA LEU A 17 6.48 3.19 -19.88
C LEU A 17 5.62 4.09 -18.97
N VAL A 18 6.14 4.45 -17.79
CA VAL A 18 5.45 5.32 -16.84
C VAL A 18 5.62 6.77 -17.25
N SER A 19 4.61 7.30 -17.94
CA SER A 19 4.58 8.67 -18.44
C SER A 19 4.16 9.73 -17.41
N SER A 20 3.72 9.33 -16.20
CA SER A 20 3.25 10.26 -15.16
C SER A 20 3.62 9.85 -13.73
N LEU A 21 3.75 10.85 -12.85
CA LEU A 21 3.99 10.64 -11.42
C LEU A 21 2.83 9.95 -10.67
N THR A 22 1.63 9.93 -11.26
CA THR A 22 0.52 9.13 -10.72
C THR A 22 0.75 7.65 -10.97
N SER A 23 1.17 7.31 -12.19
CA SER A 23 1.46 5.94 -12.58
C SER A 23 2.67 5.37 -11.83
N ILE A 24 3.72 6.17 -11.61
CA ILE A 24 4.91 5.69 -10.88
C ILE A 24 4.57 5.29 -9.45
N ARG A 25 3.76 6.08 -8.74
CA ARG A 25 3.38 5.77 -7.37
C ARG A 25 2.57 4.49 -7.28
N CYS A 26 1.70 4.23 -8.27
CA CYS A 26 1.00 2.94 -8.37
C CYS A 26 1.99 1.79 -8.57
N THR A 27 2.95 1.90 -9.50
CA THR A 27 3.96 0.84 -9.73
C THR A 27 4.80 0.60 -8.48
N LEU A 28 5.12 1.64 -7.72
CA LEU A 28 5.83 1.53 -6.45
C LEU A 28 5.03 0.78 -5.38
N THR A 29 3.73 0.49 -5.56
CA THR A 29 2.93 -0.34 -4.63
C THR A 29 3.04 -1.83 -4.89
N ALA A 30 3.83 -2.30 -5.88
CA ALA A 30 4.00 -3.72 -6.17
C ALA A 30 4.47 -4.54 -4.93
N PHE A 31 5.22 -3.91 -4.01
CA PHE A 31 5.65 -4.55 -2.77
C PHE A 31 4.50 -4.84 -1.79
N VAL A 32 3.32 -4.21 -1.94
CA VAL A 32 2.12 -4.54 -1.15
C VAL A 32 1.80 -6.03 -1.27
N LYS A 33 2.10 -6.65 -2.42
CA LYS A 33 2.02 -8.10 -2.59
C LYS A 33 2.95 -8.86 -1.63
N LYS A 34 4.17 -8.39 -1.42
CA LYS A 34 5.10 -8.97 -0.44
C LYS A 34 4.56 -8.78 0.98
N LEU A 35 4.12 -7.56 1.33
CA LEU A 35 3.52 -7.25 2.62
C LEU A 35 2.32 -8.16 2.95
N LEU A 36 1.40 -8.32 2.00
CA LEU A 36 0.23 -9.18 2.14
C LEU A 36 0.59 -10.68 2.24
N ARG A 37 1.68 -11.14 1.61
CA ARG A 37 2.16 -12.54 1.72
C ARG A 37 2.72 -12.80 3.11
N HIS A 38 3.45 -11.83 3.67
CA HIS A 38 4.00 -11.93 5.02
C HIS A 38 2.93 -11.97 6.12
N SER A 39 1.70 -11.50 5.85
CA SER A 39 0.58 -11.63 6.79
C SER A 39 -0.20 -12.94 6.68
N GLY A 40 0.32 -13.93 5.92
CA GLY A 40 -0.26 -15.28 5.82
C GLY A 40 -1.33 -15.45 4.74
N ASN A 41 -1.53 -14.44 3.87
CA ASN A 41 -2.49 -14.57 2.77
C ASN A 41 -1.87 -15.29 1.58
N SER A 42 -2.60 -16.25 0.99
CA SER A 42 -2.28 -16.70 -0.37
C SER A 42 -2.72 -15.63 -1.38
N ILE A 43 -1.78 -15.15 -2.19
CA ILE A 43 -2.02 -14.06 -3.14
C ILE A 43 -1.81 -14.54 -4.56
N ASN A 44 -2.90 -14.43 -5.32
CA ASN A 44 -2.85 -14.44 -6.77
C ASN A 44 -2.96 -13.00 -7.26
N SER A 45 -2.18 -12.68 -8.28
CA SER A 45 -2.19 -11.36 -8.89
C SER A 45 -2.35 -11.50 -10.37
N ASP A 46 -3.16 -10.64 -10.96
CA ASP A 46 -3.22 -10.50 -12.40
C ASP A 46 -1.99 -9.67 -12.84
N THR A 47 -0.93 -10.34 -13.26
CA THR A 47 0.28 -9.69 -13.82
C THR A 47 0.18 -9.53 -15.33
N THR A 48 -0.89 -10.02 -15.94
CA THR A 48 -1.10 -9.95 -17.38
C THR A 48 -2.55 -9.64 -17.66
N LEU A 49 -2.82 -8.54 -18.35
CA LEU A 49 -4.08 -8.27 -19.07
C LEU A 49 -4.52 -9.41 -20.04
N ASN A 50 -3.80 -10.55 -20.10
CA ASN A 50 -3.86 -11.58 -21.14
C ASN A 50 -4.38 -12.95 -20.67
N GLN A 51 -4.93 -13.09 -19.47
CA GLN A 51 -5.85 -14.19 -19.17
C GLN A 51 -7.19 -13.61 -18.71
N LYS A 52 -7.79 -12.79 -19.58
CA LYS A 52 -9.17 -12.35 -19.40
C LYS A 52 -10.06 -13.59 -19.44
N ILE A 53 -10.38 -14.08 -18.25
CA ILE A 53 -11.69 -14.62 -17.98
C ILE A 53 -12.67 -13.55 -18.47
N SER A 54 -13.23 -13.73 -19.66
CA SER A 54 -14.30 -12.89 -20.15
C SER A 54 -15.59 -13.50 -19.62
N PRO A 55 -16.23 -12.89 -18.60
CA PRO A 55 -17.50 -13.41 -18.12
C PRO A 55 -18.52 -13.37 -19.26
N ASP A 56 -19.38 -14.38 -19.32
CA ASP A 56 -20.60 -14.31 -20.13
C ASP A 56 -21.52 -13.28 -19.49
N LEU A 57 -21.51 -12.05 -20.05
CA LEU A 57 -22.24 -10.91 -19.51
C LEU A 57 -23.75 -11.13 -19.54
N GLU A 58 -24.28 -11.79 -20.57
CA GLU A 58 -25.72 -12.06 -20.64
C GLU A 58 -26.14 -13.03 -19.55
N LYS A 59 -25.39 -14.12 -19.35
CA LYS A 59 -25.65 -15.09 -18.30
C LYS A 59 -25.50 -14.47 -16.92
N PHE A 60 -24.44 -13.70 -16.69
CA PHE A 60 -24.24 -12.99 -15.43
C PHE A 60 -25.37 -12.00 -15.17
N PHE A 61 -25.72 -11.17 -16.15
CA PHE A 61 -26.78 -10.19 -16.01
C PHE A 61 -28.13 -10.84 -15.67
N LYS A 62 -28.50 -11.91 -16.36
CA LYS A 62 -29.71 -12.70 -16.03
C LYS A 62 -29.69 -13.22 -14.59
N SER A 63 -28.52 -13.61 -14.07
CA SER A 63 -28.38 -14.12 -12.70
C SER A 63 -28.60 -13.05 -11.61
N ILE A 64 -28.30 -11.78 -11.91
CA ILE A 64 -28.46 -10.69 -10.94
C ILE A 64 -29.79 -9.94 -11.10
N GLN A 65 -30.49 -10.06 -12.24
CA GLN A 65 -31.75 -9.36 -12.51
C GLN A 65 -32.84 -9.57 -11.45
N SER A 66 -32.86 -10.72 -10.77
CA SER A 66 -33.82 -11.01 -9.70
C SER A 66 -33.44 -10.42 -8.34
N ASN A 67 -32.27 -9.78 -8.23
CA ASN A 67 -31.81 -9.12 -7.01
C ASN A 67 -32.67 -7.87 -6.75
N ASP A 68 -33.12 -7.70 -5.51
CA ASP A 68 -33.97 -6.59 -5.07
C ASP A 68 -33.31 -5.21 -5.19
N ARG A 69 -31.99 -5.20 -5.34
CA ARG A 69 -31.17 -4.00 -5.57
C ARG A 69 -30.92 -3.72 -7.05
N ILE A 70 -31.53 -4.48 -7.94
CA ILE A 70 -31.51 -4.23 -9.38
C ILE A 70 -32.94 -3.93 -9.84
N TYR A 71 -33.09 -2.89 -10.64
CA TYR A 71 -34.41 -2.45 -11.08
C TYR A 71 -34.38 -1.89 -12.50
N LYS A 72 -35.55 -1.88 -13.14
CA LYS A 72 -35.74 -1.39 -14.50
C LYS A 72 -36.58 -0.12 -14.49
N ALA A 73 -36.01 0.99 -14.93
CA ALA A 73 -36.65 2.30 -14.93
C ALA A 73 -36.13 3.18 -16.08
N SER A 74 -36.83 4.27 -16.35
CA SER A 74 -36.39 5.25 -17.36
C SER A 74 -35.29 6.18 -16.84
N LEU A 75 -35.26 6.40 -15.53
CA LEU A 75 -34.29 7.24 -14.82
C LEU A 75 -33.82 6.54 -13.54
N SER A 76 -32.71 7.01 -12.96
CA SER A 76 -32.30 6.57 -11.62
C SER A 76 -33.30 7.04 -10.56
N ARG A 77 -33.40 6.34 -9.42
CA ARG A 77 -34.34 6.69 -8.35
C ARG A 77 -34.13 8.12 -7.84
N GLN A 78 -32.86 8.54 -7.73
CA GLN A 78 -32.50 9.86 -7.22
C GLN A 78 -32.89 10.96 -8.22
N LEU A 79 -32.61 10.76 -9.52
CA LEU A 79 -33.03 11.73 -10.54
C LEU A 79 -34.55 11.82 -10.65
N ALA A 80 -35.26 10.70 -10.52
CA ALA A 80 -36.72 10.72 -10.52
C ALA A 80 -37.28 11.49 -9.31
N ALA A 81 -36.65 11.35 -8.13
CA ALA A 81 -37.07 12.05 -6.91
C ALA A 81 -36.91 13.58 -6.98
N ASP A 82 -36.00 14.08 -7.81
CA ASP A 82 -35.78 15.52 -8.01
C ASP A 82 -36.78 16.16 -8.99
N LEU A 83 -37.60 15.35 -9.67
CA LEU A 83 -38.60 15.81 -10.64
C LEU A 83 -39.97 15.99 -10.00
N SER A 84 -40.75 16.98 -10.49
CA SER A 84 -42.16 17.08 -10.14
C SER A 84 -42.94 15.84 -10.62
N PRO A 85 -43.94 15.34 -9.87
CA PRO A 85 -44.72 14.15 -10.26
C PRO A 85 -45.29 14.23 -11.68
N ASP A 86 -45.74 15.42 -12.09
CA ASP A 86 -46.30 15.68 -13.41
C ASP A 86 -45.30 15.42 -14.55
N VAL A 87 -43.99 15.62 -14.33
CA VAL A 87 -42.95 15.41 -15.34
C VAL A 87 -42.70 13.91 -15.54
N GLU A 88 -42.74 13.13 -14.47
CA GLU A 88 -42.59 11.67 -14.53
C GLU A 88 -43.76 11.01 -15.26
N GLU A 89 -44.99 11.45 -14.97
CA GLU A 89 -46.22 10.92 -15.58
C GLU A 89 -46.43 11.34 -17.04
N THR A 90 -45.83 12.45 -17.49
CA THR A 90 -46.02 12.98 -18.85
C THR A 90 -44.84 12.71 -19.78
N THR A 91 -43.61 13.02 -19.33
CA THR A 91 -42.43 13.03 -20.21
C THR A 91 -41.73 11.67 -20.25
N PHE A 92 -41.73 10.95 -19.12
CA PHE A 92 -40.97 9.70 -18.98
C PHE A 92 -41.82 8.44 -19.12
N LYS A 93 -43.15 8.54 -19.16
CA LYS A 93 -44.06 7.39 -19.22
C LYS A 93 -43.77 6.41 -20.36
N ASP A 94 -43.47 6.93 -21.56
CA ASP A 94 -43.21 6.13 -22.76
C ASP A 94 -41.72 6.01 -23.10
N THR A 95 -40.83 6.48 -22.22
CA THR A 95 -39.39 6.38 -22.45
C THR A 95 -38.88 4.96 -22.25
N ALA A 96 -37.96 4.54 -23.11
CA ALA A 96 -37.36 3.21 -23.05
C ALA A 96 -36.60 3.03 -21.72
N LYS A 97 -36.85 1.91 -21.03
CA LYS A 97 -36.30 1.67 -19.70
C LYS A 97 -34.92 1.01 -19.75
N SER A 98 -34.06 1.45 -18.87
CA SER A 98 -32.73 0.91 -18.60
C SER A 98 -32.72 0.06 -17.32
N TRP A 99 -31.64 -0.68 -17.10
CA TRP A 99 -31.40 -1.40 -15.86
C TRP A 99 -30.38 -0.69 -14.99
N PHE A 100 -30.71 -0.54 -13.71
CA PHE A 100 -29.91 0.15 -12.71
C PHE A 100 -29.62 -0.75 -11.51
N ILE A 101 -28.53 -0.44 -10.81
CA ILE A 101 -28.19 -1.02 -9.50
C ILE A 101 -28.27 0.05 -8.42
N LYS A 102 -28.82 -0.29 -7.25
CA LYS A 102 -29.05 0.62 -6.12
C LYS A 102 -27.76 1.04 -5.39
N THR A 103 -26.80 1.63 -6.11
CA THR A 103 -25.50 2.06 -5.55
C THR A 103 -25.63 3.24 -4.59
N ALA A 104 -26.66 4.08 -4.73
CA ALA A 104 -26.84 5.22 -3.83
C ALA A 104 -27.08 4.79 -2.37
N ASP A 105 -27.71 3.62 -2.18
CA ASP A 105 -27.92 3.03 -0.84
C ASP A 105 -26.59 2.62 -0.16
N PHE A 106 -25.47 2.64 -0.90
CA PHE A 106 -24.13 2.25 -0.45
C PHE A 106 -23.10 3.39 -0.53
N GLY A 107 -23.55 4.64 -0.69
CA GLY A 107 -22.73 5.84 -0.62
C GLY A 107 -22.22 6.38 -1.96
N ASP A 108 -22.81 5.93 -3.08
CA ASP A 108 -22.73 6.63 -4.36
C ASP A 108 -23.76 7.77 -4.41
N ASP A 109 -23.59 8.74 -5.32
CA ASP A 109 -24.52 9.86 -5.45
C ASP A 109 -25.81 9.45 -6.20
N TYR A 110 -25.66 8.57 -7.19
CA TYR A 110 -26.77 8.10 -8.03
C TYR A 110 -26.68 6.59 -8.27
N ASP A 111 -27.83 5.96 -8.45
CA ASP A 111 -27.89 4.56 -8.89
C ASP A 111 -27.28 4.39 -10.29
N GLN A 112 -26.33 3.47 -10.40
CA GLN A 112 -25.56 3.30 -11.63
C GLN A 112 -26.27 2.43 -12.68
N LEU A 113 -26.08 2.81 -13.94
CA LEU A 113 -26.58 2.10 -15.10
C LEU A 113 -25.79 0.81 -15.36
N LEU A 114 -26.50 -0.31 -15.50
CA LEU A 114 -25.95 -1.62 -15.89
C LEU A 114 -26.15 -1.95 -17.37
N GLN A 115 -27.32 -1.60 -17.91
CA GLN A 115 -27.69 -1.87 -19.30
C GLN A 115 -28.54 -0.74 -19.86
N HIS A 116 -28.15 -0.24 -21.04
CA HIS A 116 -28.90 0.73 -21.81
C HIS A 116 -30.22 0.14 -22.35
N PRO A 117 -31.20 0.97 -22.77
CA PRO A 117 -32.46 0.47 -23.30
C PRO A 117 -32.31 -0.33 -24.61
N ASP A 118 -31.25 -0.04 -25.38
CA ASP A 118 -30.87 -0.75 -26.60
C ASP A 118 -30.22 -2.12 -26.34
N GLY A 119 -30.08 -2.51 -25.07
CA GLY A 119 -29.50 -3.79 -24.64
C GLY A 119 -27.98 -3.77 -24.45
N ARG A 120 -27.28 -2.67 -24.78
CA ARG A 120 -25.83 -2.59 -24.56
C ARG A 120 -25.49 -2.53 -23.08
N PHE A 121 -24.50 -3.32 -22.67
CA PHE A 121 -23.99 -3.34 -21.29
C PHE A 121 -23.00 -2.21 -21.02
N THR A 122 -22.95 -1.75 -19.77
CA THR A 122 -22.01 -0.71 -19.34
C THR A 122 -20.67 -1.31 -18.90
N LYS A 123 -19.63 -0.48 -18.90
CA LYS A 123 -18.31 -0.87 -18.38
C LYS A 123 -18.36 -1.32 -16.91
N LEU A 124 -19.24 -0.70 -16.13
CA LEU A 124 -19.47 -1.07 -14.75
C LEU A 124 -19.99 -2.51 -14.64
N LEU A 125 -20.97 -2.91 -15.46
CA LEU A 125 -21.47 -4.29 -15.45
C LEU A 125 -20.37 -5.29 -15.82
N GLU A 126 -19.53 -4.97 -16.82
CA GLU A 126 -18.39 -5.81 -17.17
C GLU A 126 -17.44 -6.03 -16.00
N ASP A 127 -17.08 -4.96 -15.30
CA ASP A 127 -16.16 -5.02 -14.17
C ASP A 127 -16.78 -5.76 -12.98
N ILE A 128 -18.06 -5.51 -12.67
CA ILE A 128 -18.81 -6.26 -11.65
C ILE A 128 -18.79 -7.75 -11.99
N ALA A 129 -19.12 -8.14 -13.23
CA ALA A 129 -19.16 -9.53 -13.66
C ALA A 129 -17.82 -10.22 -13.48
N TYR A 130 -16.73 -9.52 -13.84
CA TYR A 130 -15.37 -10.01 -13.70
C TYR A 130 -15.00 -10.26 -12.23
N TYR A 131 -15.23 -9.29 -11.33
CA TYR A 131 -14.91 -9.44 -9.91
C TYR A 131 -15.84 -10.43 -9.19
N TYR A 132 -17.11 -10.49 -9.59
CA TYR A 132 -18.03 -11.53 -9.13
C TYR A 132 -17.48 -12.92 -9.45
N GLN A 133 -17.02 -13.14 -10.68
CA GLN A 133 -16.45 -14.42 -11.08
C GLN A 133 -15.18 -14.78 -10.29
N ILE A 134 -14.34 -13.79 -9.95
CA ILE A 134 -13.21 -14.01 -9.03
C ILE A 134 -13.71 -14.48 -7.67
N PHE A 135 -14.72 -13.84 -7.08
CA PHE A 135 -15.30 -14.33 -5.82
C PHE A 135 -15.86 -15.76 -5.95
N GLN A 136 -16.49 -16.12 -7.07
CA GLN A 136 -16.98 -17.48 -7.32
C GLN A 136 -15.86 -18.54 -7.39
N GLN A 137 -14.61 -18.16 -7.63
CA GLN A 137 -13.45 -19.05 -7.55
C GLN A 137 -12.98 -19.31 -6.11
N GLY A 138 -13.67 -18.75 -5.10
CA GLY A 138 -13.38 -18.96 -3.69
C GLY A 138 -12.32 -18.02 -3.11
N TYR A 139 -12.16 -16.82 -3.69
CA TYR A 139 -11.36 -15.76 -3.05
C TYR A 139 -12.18 -15.09 -1.94
N ASP A 140 -11.54 -14.82 -0.81
CA ASP A 140 -12.17 -14.16 0.33
C ASP A 140 -12.16 -12.63 0.19
N LYS A 141 -11.17 -12.11 -0.54
CA LYS A 141 -10.90 -10.68 -0.67
C LYS A 141 -10.35 -10.33 -2.04
N ILE A 142 -10.76 -9.18 -2.56
CA ILE A 142 -10.24 -8.52 -3.76
C ILE A 142 -9.69 -7.16 -3.34
N ILE A 143 -8.45 -6.86 -3.71
CA ILE A 143 -7.81 -5.56 -3.49
C ILE A 143 -7.39 -5.00 -4.85
N LEU A 144 -7.93 -3.84 -5.19
CA LEU A 144 -7.61 -3.10 -6.40
C LEU A 144 -6.80 -1.87 -6.02
N ILE A 145 -5.64 -1.68 -6.63
CA ILE A 145 -4.89 -0.43 -6.56
C ILE A 145 -4.96 0.24 -7.92
N ARG A 146 -5.40 1.49 -7.98
CA ARG A 146 -5.56 2.25 -9.23
C ARG A 146 -5.10 3.71 -9.11
N PRO A 147 -4.66 4.34 -10.20
CA PRO A 147 -4.26 5.75 -10.20
C PRO A 147 -5.46 6.69 -9.96
N SER A 148 -5.16 7.95 -9.62
CA SER A 148 -6.16 8.97 -9.30
C SER A 148 -7.18 9.28 -10.39
N ILE A 149 -6.95 8.87 -11.65
CA ILE A 149 -7.95 8.97 -12.74
C ILE A 149 -9.21 8.11 -12.47
N TYR A 150 -9.13 7.14 -11.56
CA TYR A 150 -10.28 6.30 -11.14
C TYR A 150 -11.05 6.91 -9.96
N THR A 151 -10.73 8.13 -9.52
CA THR A 151 -11.49 8.82 -8.47
C THR A 151 -12.95 8.96 -8.89
N GLY A 152 -13.88 8.56 -8.02
CA GLY A 152 -15.31 8.50 -8.28
C GLY A 152 -15.75 7.11 -8.77
N TYR A 153 -14.99 6.51 -9.71
CA TYR A 153 -15.28 5.14 -10.15
C TYR A 153 -15.05 4.10 -9.04
N ASP A 154 -14.10 4.38 -8.14
CA ASP A 154 -13.89 3.57 -6.94
C ASP A 154 -15.13 3.51 -6.04
N ILE A 155 -15.87 4.63 -5.91
CA ILE A 155 -17.13 4.70 -5.17
C ILE A 155 -18.20 3.87 -5.88
N GLN A 156 -18.40 4.09 -7.18
CA GLN A 156 -19.40 3.40 -7.99
C GLN A 156 -19.24 1.88 -7.94
N LEU A 157 -18.03 1.38 -8.20
CA LEU A 157 -17.77 -0.05 -8.24
C LEU A 157 -17.83 -0.67 -6.84
N THR A 158 -17.32 0.02 -5.81
CA THR A 158 -17.42 -0.47 -4.42
C THR A 158 -18.89 -0.57 -3.99
N ALA A 159 -19.69 0.47 -4.24
CA ALA A 159 -21.11 0.50 -3.95
C ALA A 159 -21.87 -0.62 -4.69
N ALA A 160 -21.52 -0.87 -5.95
CA ALA A 160 -22.15 -1.94 -6.73
C ALA A 160 -21.83 -3.34 -6.18
N MET A 161 -20.58 -3.57 -5.76
CA MET A 161 -20.20 -4.83 -5.11
C MET A 161 -20.91 -5.00 -3.76
N GLN A 162 -21.12 -3.92 -3.00
CA GLN A 162 -21.92 -3.95 -1.78
C GLN A 162 -23.40 -4.24 -2.04
N ALA A 163 -23.96 -3.67 -3.11
CA ALA A 163 -25.30 -3.98 -3.56
C ALA A 163 -25.44 -5.47 -3.94
N LEU A 164 -24.38 -6.14 -4.39
CA LEU A 164 -24.40 -7.59 -4.62
C LEU A 164 -24.09 -8.44 -3.38
N GLY A 165 -23.88 -7.82 -2.21
CA GLY A 165 -23.74 -8.51 -0.92
C GLY A 165 -22.30 -8.66 -0.40
N TYR A 166 -21.30 -8.08 -1.07
CA TYR A 166 -19.91 -8.10 -0.60
C TYR A 166 -19.61 -6.93 0.34
N THR A 167 -18.81 -7.12 1.38
CA THR A 167 -18.44 -6.02 2.28
C THR A 167 -17.26 -5.19 1.73
N LYS A 168 -17.05 -3.98 2.28
CA LYS A 168 -15.88 -3.13 1.94
C LYS A 168 -14.54 -3.77 2.32
N GLU A 169 -14.56 -4.70 3.27
CA GLU A 169 -13.40 -5.49 3.66
C GLU A 169 -13.10 -6.60 2.65
N GLN A 170 -14.14 -7.17 2.02
CA GLN A 170 -14.01 -8.18 0.97
C GLN A 170 -13.64 -7.55 -0.38
N PHE A 171 -14.20 -6.39 -0.73
CA PHE A 171 -13.87 -5.68 -1.96
C PHE A 171 -13.28 -4.31 -1.65
N LYS A 172 -11.94 -4.20 -1.76
CA LYS A 172 -11.20 -2.98 -1.43
C LYS A 172 -10.64 -2.31 -2.66
N PHE A 173 -11.21 -1.17 -3.04
CA PHE A 173 -10.68 -0.32 -4.11
C PHE A 173 -9.85 0.82 -3.49
N ILE A 174 -8.58 0.94 -3.86
CA ILE A 174 -7.65 1.94 -3.37
C ILE A 174 -7.21 2.84 -4.52
N VAL A 175 -7.65 4.09 -4.46
CA VAL A 175 -7.18 5.14 -5.35
C VAL A 175 -5.88 5.73 -4.80
N VAL A 176 -4.81 5.56 -5.56
CA VAL A 176 -3.48 6.10 -5.25
C VAL A 176 -3.42 7.54 -5.75
N GLN A 177 -3.26 8.46 -4.81
CA GLN A 177 -3.04 9.87 -5.10
C GLN A 177 -1.61 10.11 -5.62
N PRO A 178 -1.37 11.16 -6.42
CA PRO A 178 -0.08 11.38 -7.05
C PRO A 178 1.02 11.83 -6.08
N ILE A 179 2.26 11.79 -6.55
CA ILE A 179 3.40 12.49 -5.94
C ILE A 179 3.26 13.99 -6.24
N LYS A 180 3.64 14.84 -5.27
CA LYS A 180 3.78 16.29 -5.45
C LYS A 180 5.23 16.68 -5.19
N LEU A 181 5.86 17.33 -6.16
CA LEU A 181 7.26 17.71 -6.07
C LEU A 181 7.43 19.09 -5.45
N TYR A 182 8.46 19.23 -4.64
CA TYR A 182 8.88 20.46 -4.01
C TYR A 182 10.40 20.62 -4.11
N ALA A 183 10.88 21.86 -4.17
CA ALA A 183 12.32 22.16 -4.15
C ALA A 183 12.62 23.38 -3.29
N PHE A 184 13.85 23.41 -2.74
CA PHE A 184 14.36 24.57 -2.03
C PHE A 184 14.77 25.67 -3.02
N HIS A 185 14.13 26.82 -2.92
CA HIS A 185 14.45 27.99 -3.71
C HIS A 185 15.47 28.87 -2.98
N LYS A 186 16.70 28.91 -3.51
CA LYS A 186 17.84 29.64 -2.91
C LYS A 186 17.54 31.13 -2.64
N PRO A 187 16.99 31.92 -3.58
CA PRO A 187 16.73 33.35 -3.35
C PRO A 187 15.76 33.63 -2.20
N THR A 188 14.67 32.87 -2.10
CA THR A 188 13.66 33.08 -1.03
C THR A 188 13.98 32.31 0.24
N LYS A 189 15.00 31.44 0.24
CA LYS A 189 15.34 30.50 1.33
C LYS A 189 14.14 29.67 1.83
N LYS A 190 13.23 29.27 0.93
CA LYS A 190 11.98 28.56 1.24
C LYS A 190 11.78 27.39 0.29
N VAL A 191 11.01 26.39 0.71
CA VAL A 191 10.60 25.25 -0.11
C VAL A 191 9.31 25.60 -0.84
N HIS A 192 9.26 25.38 -2.16
CA HIS A 192 8.10 25.67 -3.01
C HIS A 192 7.69 24.45 -3.83
N PRO A 193 6.41 24.33 -4.20
CA PRO A 193 5.99 23.34 -5.18
C PRO A 193 6.65 23.62 -6.54
N ILE A 194 6.98 22.56 -7.26
CA ILE A 194 7.51 22.64 -8.63
C ILE A 194 6.64 21.83 -9.59
N PRO A 195 6.72 22.08 -10.90
CA PRO A 195 6.09 21.23 -11.90
C PRO A 195 6.61 19.78 -11.85
N ASP A 196 5.83 18.85 -12.39
CA ASP A 196 6.26 17.48 -12.56
C ASP A 196 7.45 17.40 -13.54
N ILE A 197 8.38 16.49 -13.24
CA ILE A 197 9.53 16.17 -14.10
C ILE A 197 9.43 14.70 -14.56
N PRO A 198 10.10 14.32 -15.66
CA PRO A 198 10.17 12.92 -16.09
C PRO A 198 10.64 11.97 -14.98
N THR A 199 10.08 10.77 -14.97
CA THR A 199 10.40 9.71 -14.01
C THR A 199 11.90 9.45 -13.91
N GLU A 200 12.58 9.36 -15.06
CA GLU A 200 14.00 9.07 -15.16
C GLU A 200 14.84 10.18 -14.52
N GLU A 201 14.48 11.45 -14.77
CA GLU A 201 15.15 12.61 -14.19
C GLU A 201 14.94 12.66 -12.67
N LEU A 202 13.73 12.36 -12.19
CA LEU A 202 13.45 12.26 -10.77
C LEU A 202 14.31 11.17 -10.10
N ILE A 203 14.37 9.98 -10.71
CA ILE A 203 15.18 8.87 -10.19
C ILE A 203 16.67 9.22 -10.21
N GLN A 204 17.17 9.87 -11.26
CA GLN A 204 18.56 10.35 -11.32
C GLN A 204 18.85 11.39 -10.23
N THR A 205 17.85 12.23 -9.90
CA THR A 205 18.02 13.32 -8.93
C THR A 205 18.03 12.82 -7.48
N ILE A 206 17.12 11.92 -7.10
CA ILE A 206 16.94 11.51 -5.69
C ILE A 206 17.27 10.04 -5.42
N GLY A 207 17.37 9.20 -6.44
CA GLY A 207 17.51 7.76 -6.32
C GLY A 207 16.17 7.03 -6.14
N ILE A 208 16.12 5.78 -6.59
CA ILE A 208 14.91 4.95 -6.55
C ILE A 208 14.44 4.66 -5.12
N ASP A 209 15.36 4.49 -4.18
CA ASP A 209 15.05 4.18 -2.78
C ASP A 209 14.44 5.37 -2.05
N ALA A 210 14.95 6.59 -2.29
CA ALA A 210 14.34 7.81 -1.78
C ALA A 210 12.94 8.01 -2.34
N LEU A 211 12.78 7.79 -3.65
CA LEU A 211 11.49 7.87 -4.31
C LEU A 211 10.48 6.87 -3.71
N ARG A 212 10.87 5.59 -3.52
CA ARG A 212 10.06 4.58 -2.82
C ARG A 212 9.71 5.05 -1.42
N TRP A 213 10.72 5.36 -0.61
CA TRP A 213 10.53 5.74 0.79
C TRP A 213 9.54 6.90 0.95
N HIS A 214 9.77 8.03 0.29
CA HIS A 214 8.93 9.20 0.45
C HIS A 214 7.54 9.03 -0.14
N SER A 215 7.40 8.21 -1.19
CA SER A 215 6.11 7.85 -1.77
C SER A 215 5.24 7.00 -0.83
N LEU A 216 5.86 6.08 -0.08
CA LEU A 216 5.20 5.13 0.82
C LEU A 216 5.02 5.65 2.24
N ARG A 217 5.81 6.65 2.63
CA ARG A 217 5.69 7.34 3.93
C ARG A 217 4.37 8.11 4.08
N ALA A 218 3.69 8.42 2.98
CA ALA A 218 2.35 8.99 2.99
C ALA A 218 1.28 7.92 2.72
N PRO A 219 0.07 8.01 3.30
CA PRO A 219 -1.05 7.16 2.91
C PRO A 219 -1.27 7.17 1.40
N LEU A 220 -1.57 6.01 0.81
CA LEU A 220 -1.76 5.88 -0.64
C LEU A 220 -2.89 6.78 -1.15
N THR A 221 -3.92 6.98 -0.33
CA THR A 221 -5.09 7.84 -0.61
C THR A 221 -4.84 9.33 -0.40
N ARG A 222 -3.60 9.76 -0.12
CA ARG A 222 -3.20 11.17 -0.01
C ARG A 222 -2.00 11.46 -0.88
N SER A 223 -1.87 12.67 -1.43
CA SER A 223 -0.68 13.01 -2.23
C SER A 223 0.59 12.86 -1.41
N ALA A 224 1.65 12.32 -2.02
CA ALA A 224 2.96 12.17 -1.37
C ALA A 224 3.85 13.38 -1.67
N PRO A 225 4.17 14.24 -0.70
CA PRO A 225 5.09 15.35 -0.92
C PRO A 225 6.53 14.85 -0.95
N ILE A 226 7.26 15.17 -2.02
CA ILE A 226 8.69 14.85 -2.16
C ILE A 226 9.46 16.14 -2.37
N ASN A 227 10.31 16.48 -1.39
CA ASN A 227 11.27 17.57 -1.55
C ASN A 227 12.55 17.06 -2.22
N ILE A 228 12.71 17.31 -3.52
CA ILE A 228 13.83 16.80 -4.31
C ILE A 228 15.19 17.36 -3.85
N SER A 229 15.19 18.51 -3.17
CA SER A 229 16.43 19.10 -2.62
C SER A 229 16.96 18.34 -1.41
N THR A 230 16.17 17.47 -0.78
CA THR A 230 16.56 16.75 0.45
C THR A 230 16.35 15.24 0.39
N ALA A 231 15.41 14.75 -0.42
CA ALA A 231 14.95 13.35 -0.41
C ALA A 231 16.07 12.32 -0.67
N GLY A 232 17.06 12.64 -1.51
CA GLY A 232 18.20 11.76 -1.79
C GLY A 232 19.47 12.09 -0.99
N GLN A 233 19.45 13.11 -0.14
CA GLN A 233 20.66 13.64 0.48
C GLN A 233 20.96 12.95 1.83
N PRO A 234 22.22 12.60 2.14
CA PRO A 234 22.62 11.96 3.39
C PRO A 234 22.66 12.99 4.54
N THR A 235 21.49 13.54 4.88
CA THR A 235 21.35 14.58 5.90
C THR A 235 20.53 14.06 7.07
N PRO A 236 20.75 14.58 8.30
CA PRO A 236 19.92 14.23 9.45
C PRO A 236 18.43 14.57 9.28
N LYS A 237 18.07 15.46 8.33
CA LYS A 237 16.66 15.79 8.04
C LYS A 237 15.99 14.75 7.14
N ASN A 238 16.76 13.94 6.42
CA ASN A 238 16.23 12.91 5.55
C ASN A 238 15.91 11.65 6.37
N THR A 239 14.64 11.28 6.43
CA THR A 239 14.21 10.14 7.25
C THR A 239 14.65 8.80 6.70
N LEU A 240 14.79 8.63 5.37
CA LEU A 240 15.37 7.41 4.81
C LEU A 240 16.80 7.25 5.27
N TYR A 241 17.61 8.31 5.15
CA TYR A 241 19.00 8.29 5.58
C TYR A 241 19.14 7.99 7.08
N ARG A 242 18.25 8.52 7.93
CA ARG A 242 18.25 8.20 9.36
C ARG A 242 18.00 6.72 9.63
N VAL A 243 17.06 6.10 8.92
CA VAL A 243 16.77 4.66 9.06
C VAL A 243 17.94 3.81 8.55
N GLN A 244 18.47 4.13 7.36
CA GLN A 244 19.61 3.43 6.80
C GLN A 244 20.87 3.58 7.67
N SER A 245 21.14 4.76 8.22
CA SER A 245 22.28 4.99 9.11
C SER A 245 22.12 4.29 10.47
N ALA A 246 20.90 4.07 10.97
CA ALA A 246 20.69 3.23 12.15
C ALA A 246 21.09 1.77 11.87
N HIS A 247 20.73 1.24 10.69
CA HIS A 247 21.15 -0.09 10.26
C HIS A 247 22.68 -0.18 10.12
N ILE A 248 23.33 0.78 9.45
CA ILE A 248 24.80 0.85 9.35
C ILE A 248 25.43 0.91 10.74
N ARG A 249 24.89 1.72 11.66
CA ARG A 249 25.42 1.85 13.03
C ARG A 249 25.37 0.51 13.78
N CYS A 250 24.28 -0.25 13.65
CA CYS A 250 24.20 -1.60 14.21
C CYS A 250 25.27 -2.51 13.61
N CYS A 251 25.44 -2.51 12.28
CA CYS A 251 26.48 -3.28 11.60
C CYS A 251 27.89 -2.93 12.11
N THR A 252 28.19 -1.64 12.26
CA THR A 252 29.49 -1.16 12.76
C THR A 252 29.77 -1.61 14.20
N LEU A 253 28.80 -1.46 15.11
CA LEU A 253 28.97 -1.85 16.51
C LEU A 253 29.11 -3.37 16.69
N LEU A 254 28.35 -4.14 15.91
CA LEU A 254 28.49 -5.59 15.89
C LEU A 254 29.85 -6.02 15.27
N HIS A 255 30.35 -5.31 14.25
CA HIS A 255 31.72 -5.54 13.77
C HIS A 255 32.78 -5.26 14.84
N GLN A 256 32.59 -4.22 15.66
CA GLN A 256 33.44 -3.97 16.83
C GLN A 256 33.35 -5.11 17.85
N ALA A 257 32.13 -5.58 18.16
CA ALA A 257 31.93 -6.73 19.05
C ALA A 257 32.60 -8.01 18.52
N TYR A 258 32.62 -8.21 17.20
CA TYR A 258 33.34 -9.33 16.56
C TYR A 258 34.86 -9.23 16.77
N GLN A 259 35.43 -8.03 16.60
CA GLN A 259 36.86 -7.80 16.84
C GLN A 259 37.26 -8.02 18.30
N GLN A 260 36.33 -7.78 19.24
CA GLN A 260 36.50 -8.04 20.67
C GLN A 260 36.25 -9.51 21.04
N GLY A 261 35.84 -10.37 20.10
CA GLY A 261 35.56 -11.79 20.33
C GLY A 261 34.19 -12.08 20.97
N LEU A 262 33.29 -11.10 21.04
CA LEU A 262 31.95 -11.25 21.63
C LEU A 262 30.94 -11.92 20.70
N ILE A 263 31.18 -11.85 19.39
CA ILE A 263 30.34 -12.48 18.36
C ILE A 263 31.22 -13.17 17.30
N GLN A 264 30.61 -13.99 16.46
CA GLN A 264 31.18 -14.60 15.26
C GLN A 264 30.46 -14.11 14.02
N LEU A 265 31.23 -13.85 12.97
CA LEU A 265 30.74 -13.38 11.68
C LEU A 265 31.13 -14.37 10.59
N ASN A 266 30.15 -14.87 9.84
CA ASN A 266 30.44 -15.63 8.63
C ASN A 266 30.66 -14.67 7.46
N THR A 267 31.90 -14.52 7.02
CA THR A 267 32.26 -13.63 5.90
C THR A 267 31.66 -14.03 4.55
N ARG A 268 31.14 -15.26 4.41
CA ARG A 268 30.48 -15.75 3.20
C ARG A 268 28.98 -15.44 3.17
N SER A 269 28.37 -15.02 4.28
CA SER A 269 26.96 -14.65 4.35
C SER A 269 26.74 -13.38 5.15
N ARG A 270 26.27 -12.32 4.48
CA ARG A 270 26.01 -10.98 5.04
C ARG A 270 25.08 -10.99 6.27
N ASN A 271 24.26 -12.03 6.42
CA ASN A 271 23.24 -12.14 7.47
C ASN A 271 23.48 -13.29 8.46
N ASN A 272 24.55 -14.07 8.34
CA ASN A 272 24.81 -15.17 9.26
C ASN A 272 25.77 -14.75 10.39
N TRP A 273 25.22 -14.01 11.36
CA TRP A 273 25.93 -13.46 12.50
C TRP A 273 25.48 -14.22 13.75
N GLN A 274 26.43 -14.67 14.58
CA GLN A 274 26.15 -15.51 15.76
C GLN A 274 26.82 -14.89 16.97
N ILE A 275 26.16 -14.93 18.12
CA ILE A 275 26.68 -14.35 19.38
C ILE A 275 27.27 -15.46 20.24
N ILE A 276 28.38 -15.20 20.92
CA ILE A 276 29.06 -16.18 21.79
C ILE A 276 29.19 -15.64 23.22
N PRO A 277 28.77 -16.39 24.26
CA PRO A 277 27.94 -17.60 24.18
C PRO A 277 26.56 -17.29 23.60
N SER A 278 25.81 -18.33 23.19
CA SER A 278 24.46 -18.13 22.64
C SER A 278 23.62 -17.30 23.62
N PRO A 279 23.08 -16.16 23.19
CA PRO A 279 22.33 -15.27 24.05
C PRO A 279 20.99 -15.93 24.39
N ILE A 280 20.45 -15.61 25.56
CA ILE A 280 19.03 -15.85 25.85
C ILE A 280 18.18 -14.94 24.95
N PRO A 281 16.89 -15.26 24.70
CA PRO A 281 16.01 -14.38 23.93
C PRO A 281 16.05 -12.93 24.44
N VAL A 282 16.05 -11.96 23.52
CA VAL A 282 16.11 -10.50 23.82
C VAL A 282 15.08 -10.07 24.90
N LEU A 283 13.95 -10.78 24.96
CA LEU A 283 12.84 -10.52 25.87
C LEU A 283 13.07 -11.01 27.31
N GLU A 284 14.02 -11.91 27.50
CA GLU A 284 14.36 -12.49 28.81
C GLU A 284 15.46 -11.69 29.52
N TYR A 285 16.14 -10.79 28.81
CA TYR A 285 17.11 -9.87 29.41
C TYR A 285 16.42 -8.77 30.22
N THR A 286 17.04 -8.38 31.34
CA THR A 286 16.78 -7.10 32.00
C THR A 286 17.63 -6.02 31.34
N TRP A 287 17.01 -4.93 30.92
CA TRP A 287 17.67 -3.83 30.21
C TRP A 287 17.76 -2.62 31.13
N ASP A 288 18.97 -2.21 31.51
CA ASP A 288 19.16 -1.06 32.41
C ASP A 288 18.95 0.28 31.70
N SER A 289 19.19 0.32 30.39
CA SER A 289 18.97 1.51 29.57
C SER A 289 17.48 1.67 29.21
N PRO A 290 16.87 2.84 29.46
CA PRO A 290 15.48 3.10 29.05
C PRO A 290 15.30 3.06 27.52
N ASP A 291 16.34 3.44 26.76
CA ASP A 291 16.32 3.36 25.30
C ASP A 291 16.31 1.90 24.83
N ALA A 292 17.08 1.03 25.47
CA ALA A 292 17.07 -0.40 25.18
C ALA A 292 15.71 -1.06 25.49
N GLN A 293 15.09 -0.73 26.64
CA GLN A 293 13.73 -1.19 26.97
C GLN A 293 12.71 -0.74 25.91
N THR A 294 12.83 0.51 25.46
CA THR A 294 11.97 1.07 24.41
C THR A 294 12.18 0.34 23.07
N LEU A 295 13.42 0.06 22.68
CA LEU A 295 13.74 -0.70 21.48
C LEU A 295 13.15 -2.11 21.53
N VAL A 296 13.29 -2.81 22.65
CA VAL A 296 12.71 -4.15 22.82
C VAL A 296 11.19 -4.12 22.63
N THR A 297 10.51 -3.14 23.22
CA THR A 297 9.06 -2.94 23.06
C THR A 297 8.69 -2.65 21.60
N GLN A 298 9.46 -1.81 20.91
CA GLN A 298 9.24 -1.50 19.49
C GLN A 298 9.45 -2.73 18.61
N LEU A 299 10.46 -3.56 18.87
CA LEU A 299 10.72 -4.80 18.13
C LEU A 299 9.58 -5.81 18.34
N GLN A 300 9.07 -5.95 19.57
CA GLN A 300 7.92 -6.81 19.88
C GLN A 300 6.64 -6.37 19.15
N ALA A 301 6.48 -5.07 18.87
CA ALA A 301 5.31 -4.55 18.17
C ALA A 301 5.30 -4.85 16.66
N VAL A 302 6.45 -5.23 16.07
CA VAL A 302 6.61 -5.41 14.62
C VAL A 302 5.59 -6.36 14.00
N PRO A 303 5.30 -7.56 14.54
CA PRO A 303 4.32 -8.47 13.94
C PRO A 303 2.91 -7.85 13.88
N LYS A 304 2.50 -7.11 14.92
CA LYS A 304 1.21 -6.44 14.97
C LYS A 304 1.14 -5.31 13.94
N ILE A 305 2.19 -4.51 13.83
CA ILE A 305 2.26 -3.39 12.87
C ILE A 305 2.26 -3.92 11.43
N LEU A 306 2.96 -5.03 11.16
CA LEU A 306 2.93 -5.71 9.87
C LEU A 306 1.53 -6.20 9.52
N GLN A 307 0.84 -6.84 10.46
CA GLN A 307 -0.54 -7.30 10.25
C GLN A 307 -1.49 -6.13 9.99
N GLN A 308 -1.37 -5.04 10.75
CA GLN A 308 -2.18 -3.84 10.56
C GLN A 308 -1.91 -3.20 9.19
N SER A 309 -0.63 -3.00 8.85
CA SER A 309 -0.21 -2.45 7.56
C SER A 309 -0.73 -3.29 6.39
N ALA A 310 -0.69 -4.62 6.48
CA ALA A 310 -1.22 -5.51 5.45
C ALA A 310 -2.75 -5.43 5.36
N THR A 311 -3.46 -5.45 6.48
CA THR A 311 -4.93 -5.41 6.53
C THR A 311 -5.47 -4.11 5.94
N GLU A 312 -4.85 -3.00 6.33
CA GLU A 312 -5.22 -1.66 5.89
C GLU A 312 -4.60 -1.28 4.54
N VAL A 313 -3.65 -2.05 4.01
CA VAL A 313 -2.85 -1.69 2.83
C VAL A 313 -2.19 -0.32 3.04
N ALA A 314 -1.55 -0.17 4.20
CA ALA A 314 -1.06 1.08 4.77
C ALA A 314 0.45 1.01 5.00
N PRO A 315 1.29 1.09 3.94
CA PRO A 315 2.75 0.94 4.07
C PRO A 315 3.41 2.03 4.90
N HIS A 316 2.79 3.21 4.98
CA HIS A 316 3.25 4.32 5.81
C HIS A 316 3.38 3.95 7.30
N LEU A 317 2.60 2.98 7.80
CA LEU A 317 2.73 2.47 9.17
C LEU A 317 4.10 1.82 9.40
N LEU A 318 4.65 1.12 8.40
CA LEU A 318 5.99 0.54 8.47
C LEU A 318 7.06 1.62 8.43
N CYS A 319 6.89 2.65 7.59
CA CYS A 319 7.81 3.78 7.54
C CYS A 319 7.86 4.51 8.90
N GLN A 320 6.69 4.77 9.52
CA GLN A 320 6.60 5.40 10.83
C GLN A 320 7.28 4.56 11.92
N HIS A 321 7.07 3.24 11.90
CA HIS A 321 7.69 2.35 12.88
C HIS A 321 9.21 2.27 12.71
N LEU A 322 9.69 2.21 11.46
CA LEU A 322 11.12 2.29 11.15
C LEU A 322 11.73 3.61 11.61
N GLU A 323 11.02 4.73 11.46
CA GLU A 323 11.45 6.03 11.99
C GLU A 323 11.58 6.01 13.51
N ALA A 324 10.60 5.43 14.22
CA ALA A 324 10.64 5.28 15.67
C ALA A 324 11.82 4.42 16.13
N ILE A 325 12.00 3.22 15.56
CA ILE A 325 13.13 2.33 15.83
C ILE A 325 14.45 3.05 15.57
N SER A 326 14.59 3.71 14.42
CA SER A 326 15.84 4.39 14.05
C SER A 326 16.18 5.52 15.02
N SER A 327 15.18 6.27 15.49
CA SER A 327 15.39 7.39 16.40
C SER A 327 15.92 6.91 17.75
N THR A 328 15.26 5.92 18.35
CA THR A 328 15.69 5.33 19.63
C THR A 328 17.01 4.59 19.49
N CYS A 329 17.24 3.91 18.36
CA CYS A 329 18.50 3.23 18.07
C CYS A 329 19.69 4.20 18.03
N HIS A 330 19.53 5.35 17.36
CA HIS A 330 20.59 6.37 17.31
C HIS A 330 20.93 6.94 18.68
N GLN A 331 19.91 7.15 19.53
CA GLN A 331 20.09 7.61 20.91
C GLN A 331 20.86 6.57 21.73
N TRP A 332 20.38 5.32 21.72
CA TRP A 332 21.00 4.22 22.44
C TRP A 332 22.45 3.96 22.01
N CYS A 333 22.73 4.00 20.71
CA CYS A 333 24.05 3.70 20.14
C CYS A 333 25.07 4.83 20.26
N HIS A 334 24.72 6.00 20.80
CA HIS A 334 25.58 7.19 20.78
C HIS A 334 26.91 6.96 21.52
N SER A 335 26.85 6.35 22.70
CA SER A 335 28.01 6.06 23.57
C SER A 335 28.08 4.58 23.96
N LEU A 336 27.47 3.70 23.17
CA LEU A 336 27.39 2.27 23.49
C LEU A 336 28.75 1.59 23.22
N GLU A 337 29.31 0.98 24.26
CA GLU A 337 30.34 -0.04 24.14
C GLU A 337 29.66 -1.41 24.22
N PRO A 338 29.63 -2.20 23.12
CA PRO A 338 28.76 -3.36 23.03
C PRO A 338 29.21 -4.49 23.96
N THR A 339 28.32 -4.93 24.85
CA THR A 339 28.45 -6.21 25.55
C THR A 339 27.86 -7.36 24.72
N THR A 340 27.96 -8.61 25.20
CA THR A 340 27.27 -9.75 24.60
C THR A 340 25.75 -9.56 24.57
N GLN A 341 25.17 -8.99 25.62
CA GLN A 341 23.74 -8.68 25.69
C GLN A 341 23.36 -7.59 24.69
N ASP A 342 24.12 -6.50 24.62
CA ASP A 342 23.87 -5.42 23.65
C ASP A 342 23.99 -5.93 22.21
N SER A 343 24.92 -6.83 21.95
CA SER A 343 25.10 -7.47 20.64
C SER A 343 23.84 -8.25 20.23
N ALA A 344 23.11 -8.87 21.16
CA ALA A 344 21.83 -9.53 20.88
C ALA A 344 20.76 -8.55 20.40
N LEU A 345 20.63 -7.40 21.09
CA LEU A 345 19.67 -6.38 20.69
C LEU A 345 20.09 -5.67 19.38
N LEU A 346 21.36 -5.34 19.21
CA LEU A 346 21.88 -4.79 17.96
C LEU A 346 21.60 -5.71 16.77
N LEU A 347 21.78 -7.02 16.94
CA LEU A 347 21.51 -8.00 15.88
C LEU A 347 20.01 -8.07 15.56
N ALA A 348 19.14 -8.04 16.59
CA ALA A 348 17.70 -8.02 16.40
C ALA A 348 17.22 -6.74 15.69
N ILE A 349 17.77 -5.57 16.05
CA ILE A 349 17.48 -4.29 15.39
C ILE A 349 17.93 -4.32 13.93
N LYS A 350 19.19 -4.72 13.68
CA LYS A 350 19.75 -4.86 12.32
C LYS A 350 18.83 -5.73 11.46
N GLN A 351 18.50 -6.94 11.93
CA GLN A 351 17.68 -7.88 11.19
C GLN A 351 16.27 -7.33 10.93
N THR A 352 15.66 -6.70 11.93
CA THR A 352 14.33 -6.08 11.80
C THR A 352 14.32 -4.97 10.76
N ILE A 353 15.29 -4.05 10.80
CA ILE A 353 15.37 -2.96 9.81
C ILE A 353 15.60 -3.53 8.41
N PHE A 354 16.49 -4.52 8.28
CA PHE A 354 16.75 -5.21 7.02
C PHE A 354 15.49 -5.86 6.43
N ASP A 355 14.74 -6.62 7.25
CA ASP A 355 13.53 -7.30 6.80
C ASP A 355 12.44 -6.31 6.37
N LEU A 356 12.22 -5.25 7.16
CA LEU A 356 11.22 -4.24 6.83
C LEU A 356 11.61 -3.42 5.58
N LEU A 357 12.88 -3.03 5.42
CA LEU A 357 13.34 -2.25 4.26
C LEU A 357 13.45 -3.12 2.99
N GLU A 358 14.28 -4.15 2.98
CA GLU A 358 14.61 -4.90 1.75
C GLU A 358 13.54 -5.93 1.41
N ASN A 359 13.19 -6.77 2.38
CA ASN A 359 12.30 -7.91 2.13
C ASN A 359 10.85 -7.46 1.94
N ILE A 360 10.43 -6.38 2.61
CA ILE A 360 9.05 -5.88 2.56
C ILE A 360 8.91 -4.65 1.69
N LEU A 361 9.63 -3.55 1.94
CA LEU A 361 9.46 -2.30 1.19
C LEU A 361 10.24 -2.25 -0.14
N GLY A 362 11.20 -3.16 -0.35
CA GLY A 362 12.08 -3.14 -1.52
C GLY A 362 13.00 -1.92 -1.56
N ILE A 363 13.47 -1.47 -0.40
CA ILE A 363 14.39 -0.36 -0.20
C ILE A 363 15.69 -0.93 0.37
N THR A 364 16.84 -0.51 -0.14
CA THR A 364 18.13 -1.06 0.28
C THR A 364 18.44 -0.74 1.75
N ALA A 365 18.95 -1.72 2.48
CA ALA A 365 19.47 -1.59 3.84
C ALA A 365 21.01 -1.70 3.82
N PRO A 366 21.74 -0.58 3.62
CA PRO A 366 23.20 -0.60 3.48
C PRO A 366 23.87 -1.10 4.76
N ASP A 367 24.90 -1.93 4.63
CA ASP A 367 25.68 -2.47 5.76
C ASP A 367 26.99 -1.73 6.00
N ARG A 368 27.32 -0.74 5.15
CA ARG A 368 28.52 0.11 5.21
C ARG A 368 28.21 1.52 4.73
#